data_AF-A0A7X8WGR0-F1
#
_entry.id   AF-A0A7X8WGR0-F1
#
_cell.length_a   1.000
_cell.length_b   1.000
_cell.length_c   1.000
_cell.angle_alpha   90.00
_cell.angle_beta   90.00
_cell.angle_gamma   90.00
#
_symmetry.space_group_name_H-M   'P 1'
#
loop_
_entity.id
_entity.type
_entity.pdbx_description
1 polymer ?
#
loop_
_entity_poly.entity_id
_entity_poly.type
_entity_poly.pdbx_seq_one_letter_code
_entity_poly.pdbx_strand_id
1 'polypeptide(L)' 'MTYLRAIADPVAKLGGVGPAATKAYTELGIHTQSELLLLAPRTWEDRSTVQPLGKVRDGQVANTLVEVLSHSYFGLKKG' A
#
# COMPACT_ATOMS: atom_id res chain seq x y z
N MET A 1 3.95 -23.64 -12.58
CA MET A 1 3.35 -22.37 -13.04
C MET A 1 2.01 -22.48 -13.77
N THR A 2 1.52 -23.68 -14.13
CA THR A 2 0.25 -23.84 -14.87
C THR A 2 -0.99 -23.49 -14.04
N TYR A 3 -1.00 -23.82 -12.74
CA TYR A 3 -2.16 -23.60 -11.87
C TYR A 3 -2.50 -22.12 -11.66
N LEU A 4 -1.49 -21.26 -11.50
CA LEU A 4 -1.72 -19.84 -11.23
C LEU A 4 -2.37 -19.14 -12.42
N ARG A 5 -1.96 -19.48 -13.65
CA ARG A 5 -2.51 -18.90 -14.89
C ARG A 5 -3.94 -19.35 -15.19
N ALA A 6 -4.42 -20.42 -14.55
CA ALA A 6 -5.79 -20.90 -14.71
C ALA A 6 -6.81 -20.09 -13.88
N ILE A 7 -6.36 -19.25 -12.96
CA ILE A 7 -7.25 -18.42 -12.11
C ILE A 7 -7.77 -17.22 -12.94
N ALA A 8 -8.90 -17.42 -13.59
CA ALA A 8 -9.52 -16.43 -14.47
C ALA A 8 -10.55 -15.52 -13.75
N ASP A 9 -10.76 -15.69 -12.44
CA ASP A 9 -11.71 -14.86 -11.73
C ASP A 9 -11.34 -13.37 -11.77
N PRO A 10 -12.31 -12.47 -12.01
CA PRO A 10 -12.04 -11.03 -12.02
C PRO A 10 -11.52 -10.54 -10.68
N VAL A 11 -10.63 -9.54 -10.71
CA VAL A 11 -10.09 -8.89 -9.50
C VAL A 11 -11.20 -8.25 -8.66
N ALA A 12 -12.29 -7.79 -9.29
CA ALA A 12 -13.44 -7.19 -8.64
C ALA A 12 -14.27 -8.15 -7.76
N LYS A 13 -14.04 -9.47 -7.84
CA LYS A 13 -14.67 -10.44 -6.92
C LYS A 13 -13.98 -10.47 -5.54
N LEU A 14 -12.78 -9.91 -5.41
CA LEU A 14 -12.05 -9.89 -4.14
C LEU A 14 -12.68 -8.92 -3.15
N GLY A 15 -12.75 -9.33 -1.87
CA GLY A 15 -13.21 -8.46 -0.79
C GLY A 15 -12.36 -7.20 -0.70
N GLY A 16 -13.00 -6.03 -0.58
CA GLY A 16 -12.32 -4.73 -0.55
C GLY A 16 -12.02 -4.11 -1.92
N VAL A 17 -12.27 -4.83 -3.04
CA VAL A 17 -12.11 -4.29 -4.39
C VAL A 17 -13.43 -3.69 -4.89
N GLY A 18 -13.65 -2.41 -4.55
CA GLY A 18 -14.78 -1.61 -5.06
C GLY A 18 -14.51 -0.99 -6.43
N PRO A 19 -15.47 -0.23 -7.00
CA PRO A 19 -15.36 0.34 -8.36
C PRO A 19 -14.10 1.18 -8.59
N ALA A 20 -13.70 1.98 -7.61
CA ALA A 20 -12.49 2.79 -7.69
C ALA A 20 -11.21 1.93 -7.75
N ALA A 21 -11.12 0.89 -6.91
CA ALA A 21 -10.00 -0.04 -6.92
C ALA A 21 -9.95 -0.85 -8.22
N THR A 22 -11.09 -1.31 -8.74
CA THR A 22 -11.19 -2.01 -10.04
C THR A 22 -10.66 -1.15 -11.18
N LYS A 23 -11.01 0.15 -11.21
CA LYS A 23 -10.49 1.09 -12.21
C LYS A 23 -8.97 1.22 -12.10
N ALA A 24 -8.44 1.40 -10.88
CA ALA A 24 -7.00 1.51 -10.66
C ALA A 24 -6.25 0.22 -11.08
N TYR A 25 -6.78 -0.96 -10.78
CA TYR A 25 -6.18 -2.22 -11.25
C TYR A 25 -6.21 -2.34 -12.78
N THR A 26 -7.30 -1.93 -13.41
CA THR A 26 -7.43 -1.92 -14.87
C THR A 26 -6.39 -1.00 -15.52
N GLU A 27 -6.13 0.17 -14.93
CA GLU A 27 -5.08 1.10 -15.37
C GLU A 27 -3.67 0.50 -15.25
N LEU A 28 -3.47 -0.44 -14.32
CA LEU A 28 -2.24 -1.22 -14.17
C LEU A 28 -2.19 -2.48 -15.06
N GLY A 29 -3.22 -2.71 -15.90
CA GLY A 29 -3.33 -3.91 -16.75
C GLY A 29 -3.71 -5.19 -16.00
N ILE A 30 -4.35 -5.06 -14.82
CA ILE A 30 -4.75 -6.18 -13.96
C ILE A 30 -6.27 -6.31 -14.02
N HIS A 31 -6.73 -7.43 -14.56
CA HIS A 31 -8.16 -7.74 -14.73
C HIS A 31 -8.57 -8.97 -13.93
N THR A 32 -7.64 -9.92 -13.75
CA THR A 32 -7.84 -11.21 -13.09
C THR A 32 -7.05 -11.32 -11.78
N GLN A 33 -7.48 -12.24 -10.92
CA GLN A 33 -6.74 -12.56 -9.70
C GLN A 33 -5.35 -13.17 -10.00
N SER A 34 -5.19 -13.89 -11.11
CA SER A 34 -3.89 -14.40 -11.56
C SER A 34 -2.89 -13.28 -11.83
N GLU A 35 -3.31 -12.26 -12.58
CA GLU A 35 -2.47 -11.10 -12.89
C GLU A 35 -2.07 -10.34 -11.64
N LEU A 36 -2.99 -10.19 -10.67
CA LEU A 36 -2.68 -9.57 -9.38
C LEU A 36 -1.64 -10.38 -8.58
N LEU A 37 -1.78 -11.71 -8.52
CA LEU A 37 -0.84 -12.57 -7.80
C LEU A 37 0.54 -12.62 -8.46
N LEU A 38 0.61 -12.37 -9.76
CA LEU A 38 1.85 -12.28 -10.54
C LEU A 38 2.50 -10.89 -10.47
N LEU A 39 1.79 -9.88 -9.97
CA LEU A 39 2.35 -8.56 -9.72
C LEU A 39 3.25 -8.60 -8.48
N ALA A 40 4.56 -8.69 -8.69
CA ALA A 40 5.52 -8.56 -7.60
C ALA A 40 5.53 -7.12 -7.06
N PRO A 41 5.63 -6.93 -5.74
CA PRO A 41 5.80 -5.59 -5.18
C PRO A 41 7.14 -5.00 -5.63
N ARG A 42 7.18 -3.68 -5.82
CA ARG A 42 8.39 -2.97 -6.22
C ARG A 42 9.50 -3.06 -5.16
N THR A 43 9.10 -3.06 -3.89
CA THR A 43 9.99 -3.10 -2.73
C THR A 43 9.24 -3.67 -1.53
N TRP A 44 9.98 -4.17 -0.54
CA TRP A 44 9.46 -4.62 0.74
C TRP A 44 9.96 -3.69 1.84
N GLU A 45 9.05 -3.26 2.71
CA GLU A 45 9.42 -2.52 3.92
C GLU A 45 9.47 -3.50 5.10
N ASP A 46 10.63 -3.61 5.77
CA ASP A 46 10.74 -4.38 6.99
C ASP A 46 10.16 -3.58 8.17
N ARG A 47 9.05 -4.07 8.71
CA ARG A 47 8.35 -3.49 9.87
C ARG A 47 8.55 -4.24 11.18
N SER A 48 9.47 -5.20 11.21
CA SER A 48 9.78 -5.99 12.41
C SER A 48 10.66 -5.23 13.41
N THR A 49 11.42 -4.23 12.96
CA THR A 49 12.35 -3.48 13.80
C THR A 49 11.84 -2.08 14.13
N VAL A 50 11.80 -1.76 15.42
CA VAL A 50 11.53 -0.40 15.90
C VAL A 50 12.85 0.35 16.10
N GLN A 51 12.99 1.51 15.47
CA GLN A 51 14.14 2.40 15.60
C GLN A 51 13.74 3.68 16.34
N PRO A 52 14.51 4.13 17.36
CA PRO A 52 14.25 5.41 18.01
C PRO A 52 14.36 6.59 17.04
N LEU A 53 13.41 7.52 17.10
CA LEU A 53 13.35 8.68 16.20
C LEU A 53 14.67 9.46 16.12
N GLY A 54 15.35 9.69 17.25
CA GLY A 54 16.63 10.41 17.30
C GLY A 54 17.82 9.70 16.62
N LYS A 55 17.65 8.45 16.16
CA LYS A 55 18.67 7.69 15.43
C LYS A 55 18.37 7.55 13.94
N VAL A 56 17.24 8.07 13.46
CA VAL A 56 16.85 8.00 12.05
C VAL A 56 17.68 9.00 11.26
N ARG A 57 18.29 8.56 10.16
CA ARG A 57 19.09 9.42 9.29
C ARG A 57 18.20 10.18 8.30
N ASP A 58 18.73 11.27 7.76
CA ASP A 58 18.03 12.01 6.70
C ASP A 58 17.76 11.09 5.49
N GLY A 59 16.54 11.18 4.94
CA GLY A 59 16.05 10.31 3.88
C GLY A 59 15.75 8.85 4.26
N GLN A 60 15.96 8.44 5.53
CA GLN A 60 15.67 7.08 5.97
C GLN A 60 14.18 6.92 6.37
N VAL A 61 13.54 5.86 5.89
CA VAL A 61 12.24 5.41 6.39
C VAL A 61 12.46 4.45 7.56
N ALA A 62 11.77 4.68 8.68
CA ALA A 62 11.89 3.85 9.89
C ALA A 62 10.55 3.70 10.61
N ASN A 63 10.34 2.54 11.24
CA ASN A 63 9.24 2.33 12.18
C ASN A 63 9.70 2.79 13.56
N THR A 64 8.96 3.69 14.21
CA THR A 64 9.29 4.23 15.53
C THR A 64 8.07 4.22 16.44
N LEU A 65 8.29 4.11 17.74
CA LEU A 65 7.27 4.34 18.76
C LEU A 65 7.55 5.69 19.41
N VAL A 66 6.55 6.58 19.39
CA VAL A 66 6.62 7.93 19.96
C VAL A 66 5.27 8.35 20.51
N GLU A 67 5.26 9.33 21.40
CA GLU A 67 4.05 9.99 21.86
C GLU A 67 3.81 11.26 21.03
N VAL A 68 2.57 11.45 20.58
CA VAL A 68 2.15 12.70 19.92
C VAL A 68 1.80 13.71 21.01
N LEU A 69 2.70 14.66 21.27
CA LEU A 69 2.52 15.66 22.33
C LEU A 69 1.54 16.77 21.96
N SER A 70 1.51 17.17 20.68
CA SER A 70 0.62 18.22 20.19
C SER A 70 0.43 18.08 18.69
N HIS A 71 -0.62 18.73 18.19
CA HIS A 71 -0.92 18.83 16.78
C HIS A 71 -1.47 20.23 16.49
N SER A 72 -1.00 20.86 15.43
CA SER A 72 -1.51 22.14 14.93
C SER A 72 -1.70 22.06 13.42
N TYR A 73 -2.67 22.81 12.91
CA TYR A 73 -2.87 23.01 11.48
C TYR A 73 -2.31 24.37 11.08
N PHE A 74 -1.60 24.41 9.97
CA PHE A 74 -1.25 25.67 9.30
C PHE A 74 -2.14 25.84 8.06
N GLY A 75 -2.92 26.93 8.03
CA GLY A 75 -3.80 27.26 6.91
C GLY A 75 -5.00 28.11 7.33
N LEU A 76 -5.40 29.06 6.48
CA LEU A 76 -6.63 29.85 6.69
C LEU A 76 -7.85 28.96 6.46
N LYS A 77 -8.68 28.80 7.48
CA LYS A 77 -10.05 28.30 7.34
C LYS A 77 -10.81 29.34 6.52
N LYS A 78 -10.88 29.19 5.20
CA LYS A 78 -11.82 29.97 4.38
C LYS A 78 -13.22 29.50 4.76
N GLY A 79 -13.93 30.33 5.51
CA GLY A 79 -15.39 30.36 5.46
C GLY A 79 -15.86 30.85 4.10
#